data_AF-A0A497FJA6-F1
#
_entry.id   AF-A0A497FJA6-F1
#
_cell.length_a   1.000
_cell.length_b   1.000
_cell.length_c   1.000
_cell.angle_alpha   90.00
_cell.angle_beta   90.00
_cell.angle_gamma   90.00
#
_symmetry.space_group_name_H-M   'P 1'
#
loop_
_entity.id
_entity.type
_entity.pdbx_description
1 polymer ?
#
loop_
_entity_poly.entity_id
_entity_poly.type
_entity_poly.pdbx_seq_one_letter_code
_entity_poly.pdbx_strand_id
1 'polypeptide(L)' 'MVKVYLFTDNNKDSLEAEKILRNTGIEFKKIDVSKNGLKGWLLVEFGTMNTPIMTTPNAVVVGLENIQKYIQKCIEKLL' A
#
# COMPACT_ATOMS: atom_id res chain seq x y z
N MET A 1 -6.68 -3.42 16.11
CA MET A 1 -5.87 -4.27 15.21
C MET A 1 -5.85 -3.60 13.85
N VAL A 2 -4.68 -3.16 13.38
CA VAL A 2 -4.55 -2.42 12.12
C VAL A 2 -4.90 -3.34 10.96
N LYS A 3 -5.83 -2.90 10.11
CA LYS A 3 -6.36 -3.68 8.97
C LYS A 3 -5.82 -3.22 7.62
N VAL A 4 -5.02 -2.14 7.61
CA VAL A 4 -4.37 -1.62 6.41
C VAL A 4 -2.86 -1.82 6.52
N TYR A 5 -2.27 -2.44 5.50
CA TYR A 5 -0.82 -2.58 5.39
C TYR A 5 -0.33 -1.89 4.13
N LEU A 6 0.82 -1.24 4.22
CA LEU A 6 1.51 -0.65 3.08
C LEU A 6 2.89 -1.30 2.96
N PHE A 7 3.07 -2.14 1.94
CA PHE A 7 4.35 -2.71 1.57
C PHE A 7 5.10 -1.72 0.69
N THR A 8 6.30 -1.34 1.11
CA THR A 8 7.08 -0.24 0.51
C THR A 8 8.54 -0.61 0.39
N ASP A 9 9.22 -0.03 -0.61
CA ASP A 9 10.66 0.17 -0.58
C ASP A 9 10.98 1.68 -0.66
N ASN A 10 12.24 2.06 -0.87
CA ASN A 10 12.65 3.47 -0.94
C ASN A 10 12.40 4.12 -2.30
N ASN A 11 11.56 3.52 -3.16
CA ASN A 11 11.21 4.12 -4.45
C ASN A 11 10.25 5.32 -4.28
N LYS A 12 10.20 6.18 -5.30
CA LYS A 12 9.40 7.42 -5.28
C LYS A 12 7.91 7.13 -5.02
N ASP A 13 7.37 6.10 -5.65
CA ASP A 13 5.97 5.75 -5.58
C ASP A 13 5.56 5.29 -4.17
N SER A 14 6.43 4.56 -3.49
CA SER A 14 6.23 4.09 -2.12
C SER A 14 6.26 5.25 -1.13
N LEU A 15 7.17 6.21 -1.31
CA LEU A 15 7.24 7.41 -0.48
C LEU A 15 5.97 8.26 -0.64
N GLU A 16 5.48 8.41 -1.87
CA GLU A 16 4.26 9.18 -2.13
C GLU A 16 3.01 8.46 -1.60
N ALA A 17 2.91 7.13 -1.75
CA ALA A 17 1.80 6.36 -1.19
C ALA A 17 1.74 6.46 0.35
N GLU A 18 2.90 6.42 1.01
CA GLU A 18 2.99 6.62 2.45
C GLU A 18 2.49 8.01 2.87
N LYS A 19 2.91 9.05 2.14
CA LYS A 19 2.49 10.43 2.38
C LYS A 19 0.98 10.60 2.22
N ILE A 20 0.39 10.01 1.18
CA ILE A 20 -1.06 10.05 0.94
C ILE A 20 -1.81 9.42 2.11
N LEU A 21 -1.44 8.20 2.53
CA LEU A 21 -2.11 7.53 3.64
C LEU A 21 -2.02 8.34 4.95
N ARG A 22 -0.84 8.90 5.25
CA ARG A 22 -0.67 9.78 6.42
C ARG A 22 -1.57 11.02 6.36
N ASN A 23 -1.66 11.67 5.20
CA ASN A 23 -2.47 12.88 5.01
C ASN A 23 -3.98 12.60 5.11
N THR A 24 -4.42 11.39 4.76
CA THR A 24 -5.83 10.98 4.91
C THR A 24 -6.22 10.61 6.34
N GLY A 25 -5.25 10.48 7.26
CA GLY A 25 -5.51 10.03 8.63
C GLY A 25 -5.84 8.53 8.74
N ILE A 26 -5.65 7.74 7.67
CA ILE A 26 -5.84 6.29 7.70
C ILE A 26 -4.74 5.66 8.55
N GLU A 27 -5.10 4.89 9.57
CA GLU A 27 -4.15 4.09 10.34
C GLU A 27 -3.68 2.89 9.50
N PHE A 28 -2.37 2.77 9.30
CA PHE A 28 -1.77 1.66 8.54
C PHE A 28 -0.44 1.19 9.14
N LYS A 29 -0.10 -0.07 8.88
CA LYS A 29 1.22 -0.62 9.20
C LYS A 29 2.10 -0.60 7.96
N LYS A 30 3.22 0.12 8.03
CA LYS A 30 4.25 0.09 6.99
C LYS A 30 5.09 -1.19 7.10
N ILE A 31 5.36 -1.83 5.96
CA ILE A 31 6.25 -2.98 5.83
C ILE A 31 7.34 -2.62 4.82
N ASP A 32 8.58 -2.52 5.29
CA ASP A 32 9.76 -2.29 4.45
C ASP A 32 10.20 -3.61 3.81
N VAL A 33 9.99 -3.74 2.50
CA VAL A 33 10.32 -4.96 1.73
C VAL A 33 11.71 -4.93 1.12
N SER A 34 12.45 -3.82 1.27
CA SER A 34 13.83 -3.72 0.78
C SER A 34 14.81 -4.59 1.56
N LYS A 35 14.38 -5.11 2.72
CA LYS A 35 15.19 -5.91 3.63
C LYS A 35 14.74 -7.36 3.65
N ASN A 36 15.65 -8.26 4.02
CA ASN A 36 15.36 -9.64 4.40
C ASN A 36 14.67 -10.50 3.32
N GLY A 37 14.89 -10.21 2.03
CA GLY A 37 14.36 -11.04 0.93
C GLY A 37 12.85 -10.98 0.73
N LEU A 38 12.15 -10.04 1.38
CA LEU A 38 10.68 -9.95 1.35
C LEU A 38 10.11 -9.65 -0.05
N LYS A 39 10.90 -9.08 -0.96
CA LYS A 39 10.46 -8.90 -2.37
C LYS A 39 10.05 -10.21 -3.03
N GLY A 40 10.76 -11.31 -2.78
CA GLY A 40 10.39 -12.62 -3.32
C GLY A 40 9.04 -13.11 -2.81
N TRP A 41 8.73 -12.82 -1.55
CA TRP A 41 7.43 -13.14 -0.95
C TRP A 41 6.28 -12.36 -1.58
N LEU A 42 6.50 -11.09 -1.99
CA LEU A 42 5.47 -10.34 -2.69
C LEU A 42 5.05 -10.99 -4.01
N LEU A 43 5.99 -11.62 -4.72
CA LEU A 43 5.66 -12.34 -5.96
C LEU A 43 4.73 -13.52 -5.69
N VAL A 44 4.97 -14.26 -4.60
CA VAL A 44 4.15 -15.42 -4.22
C VAL A 44 2.75 -14.98 -3.77
N GLU A 45 2.67 -13.95 -2.92
CA GLU A 45 1.40 -13.52 -2.32
C GLU A 45 0.56 -12.64 -3.24
N PHE A 46 1.19 -11.77 -4.03
CA PHE A 46 0.51 -10.72 -4.79
C PHE A 46 0.76 -10.79 -6.31
N GLY A 47 1.52 -11.78 -6.78
CA GLY A 47 1.84 -11.94 -8.20
C GLY A 47 2.77 -10.85 -8.76
N THR A 48 3.40 -10.05 -7.90
CA THR A 48 4.29 -8.97 -8.31
C THR A 48 5.33 -8.63 -7.25
N MET A 49 6.52 -8.21 -7.68
CA MET A 49 7.54 -7.63 -6.78
C MET A 49 7.47 -6.10 -6.73
N ASN A 50 6.52 -5.49 -7.46
CA ASN A 50 6.40 -4.04 -7.55
C ASN A 50 5.80 -3.47 -6.26
N THR A 51 6.43 -2.41 -5.77
CA THR A 51 5.92 -1.59 -4.65
C THR A 51 5.59 -0.19 -5.15
N PRO A 52 4.62 0.50 -4.53
CA PRO A 52 3.91 0.13 -3.31
C PRO A 52 2.77 -0.88 -3.51
N ILE A 53 2.46 -1.65 -2.46
CA ILE A 53 1.25 -2.48 -2.38
C ILE A 53 0.51 -2.10 -1.11
N MET A 54 -0.76 -1.73 -1.23
CA MET A 54 -1.65 -1.52 -0.09
C MET A 54 -2.62 -2.68 0.02
N THR A 55 -2.75 -3.25 1.22
CA THR A 55 -3.78 -4.25 1.50
C THR A 55 -4.79 -3.70 2.50
N THR A 56 -6.05 -4.03 2.30
CA THR A 56 -7.16 -3.81 3.23
C THR A 56 -7.85 -5.16 3.47
N PRO A 57 -8.85 -5.27 4.36
CA PRO A 57 -9.60 -6.52 4.54
C PRO A 57 -10.26 -7.05 3.27
N ASN A 58 -10.56 -6.16 2.32
CA ASN A 58 -11.40 -6.47 1.16
C ASN A 58 -10.66 -6.33 -0.18
N ALA A 59 -9.40 -5.87 -0.16
CA ALA A 59 -8.69 -5.56 -1.40
C ALA A 59 -7.17 -5.59 -1.24
N VAL A 60 -6.49 -5.99 -2.31
CA VAL A 60 -5.07 -5.76 -2.55
C VAL A 60 -4.96 -4.75 -3.70
N VAL A 61 -4.18 -3.68 -3.49
CA VAL A 61 -4.07 -2.56 -4.42
C VAL A 61 -2.59 -2.33 -4.73
N VAL A 62 -2.20 -2.64 -5.97
CA VAL A 62 -0.81 -2.59 -6.43
C VAL A 62 -0.55 -1.30 -7.19
N GLY A 63 0.50 -0.57 -6.80
CA GLY A 63 0.99 0.64 -7.46
C GLY A 63 0.33 1.92 -6.96
N LEU A 64 1.07 3.02 -7.04
CA LEU A 64 0.66 4.34 -6.52
C LEU A 64 -0.66 4.82 -7.14
N GLU A 65 -0.80 4.75 -8.46
CA GLU A 65 -1.99 5.23 -9.17
C GLU A 65 -3.26 4.51 -8.71
N ASN A 66 -3.18 3.18 -8.52
CA ASN A 66 -4.33 2.41 -8.07
C ASN A 66 -4.65 2.69 -6.60
N ILE A 67 -3.64 2.91 -5.76
CA ILE A 67 -3.83 3.32 -4.36
C ILE A 67 -4.54 4.67 -4.30
N GLN A 68 -4.13 5.66 -5.10
CA GLN A 68 -4.80 6.96 -5.20
C GLN A 68 -6.27 6.81 -5.59
N LYS A 69 -6.56 6.06 -6.67
CA LYS A 69 -7.93 5.80 -7.13
C LYS A 69 -8.77 5.08 -6.07
N TYR A 70 -8.18 4.11 -5.37
CA TYR A 70 -8.88 3.35 -4.32
C TYR A 70 -9.25 4.25 -3.15
N ILE A 71 -8.31 5.06 -2.66
CA ILE A 71 -8.53 5.99 -1.54
C ILE A 71 -9.60 7.02 -1.91
N GLN A 72 -9.51 7.60 -3.11
CA GLN A 72 -10.50 8.56 -3.60
C GLN A 72 -11.92 7.96 -3.57
N LYS A 73 -12.10 6.75 -4.12
CA LYS A 73 -13.39 6.05 -4.10
C LYS A 73 -13.87 5.73 -2.68
N CYS A 74 -12.96 5.48 -1.73
CA CYS A 74 -13.33 5.24 -0.34
C CYS A 74 -13.83 6.53 0.32
N ILE A 75 -13.19 7.66 0.06
CA ILE A 75 -13.58 8.97 0.60
C ILE A 75 -14.94 9.40 0.00
N GLU A 76 -15.13 9.23 -1.31
CA GLU A 76 -16.40 9.56 -1.99
C GLU A 76 -17.59 8.76 -1.45
N LYS A 77 -17.39 7.54 -0.94
CA LYS A 77 -18.44 6.73 -0.31
C LYS A 77 -18.80 7.15 1.12
N LEU A 78 -17.99 8.01 1.73
CA LEU A 78 -18.17 8.48 3.11
C LEU A 78 -18.82 9.87 3.18
N LEU A 79 -18.93 10.56 2.04
CA LEU A 79 -19.66 11.83 1.85
C LEU A 79 -21.07 11.55 1.32
#